data_AF-A0A1M2VM43-F1
#
_entry.id   AF-A0A1M2VM43-F1
#
_cell.length_a   1.000
_cell.length_b   1.000
_cell.length_c   1.000
_cell.angle_alpha   90.00
_cell.angle_beta   90.00
_cell.angle_gamma   90.00
#
_symmetry.space_group_name_H-M   'P 1'
#
loop_
_entity.id
_entity.type
_entity.pdbx_description
1 polymer ?
#
loop_
_entity_poly.entity_id
_entity_poly.type
_entity_poly.pdbx_seq_one_letter_code
_entity_poly.pdbx_strand_id
1 'polypeptide(L)' 'MNKDRADKFDEHLFRYLTTLRSLFDNQLVPNHHLSMHLKECLYLFGPVHAWWAFPFERFNGLLQHLNINNKS' A
#
# COMPACT_ATOMS: atom_id res chain seq x y z
N MET A 1 -6.79 -3.76 -15.21
CA MET A 1 -6.73 -2.48 -14.48
C MET A 1 -7.38 -1.41 -15.34
N ASN A 2 -8.30 -0.60 -14.82
CA ASN A 2 -8.83 0.54 -15.57
C ASN A 2 -7.85 1.71 -15.43
N LYS A 3 -7.20 2.11 -16.53
CA LYS A 3 -6.16 3.15 -16.51
C LYS A 3 -6.69 4.52 -16.08
N ASP A 4 -7.86 4.90 -16.58
CA ASP A 4 -8.54 6.14 -16.18
C ASP A 4 -8.77 6.22 -14.67
N ARG A 5 -9.08 5.08 -14.02
CA ARG A 5 -9.22 5.04 -12.55
C ARG A 5 -7.89 5.25 -11.83
N ALA A 6 -6.78 4.72 -12.36
CA ALA A 6 -5.47 4.88 -11.75
C ALA A 6 -4.94 6.32 -11.92
N ASP A 7 -5.18 6.94 -13.08
CA ASP A 7 -4.84 8.35 -13.31
C ASP A 7 -5.64 9.28 -12.38
N LYS A 8 -6.96 9.06 -12.24
CA LYS A 8 -7.78 9.82 -11.29
C LYS A 8 -7.35 9.62 -9.84
N PHE A 9 -6.97 8.40 -9.47
CA PHE A 9 -6.44 8.12 -8.13
C PHE A 9 -5.19 8.95 -7.85
N ASP A 10 -4.25 8.99 -8.78
CA ASP A 10 -3.00 9.75 -8.68
C ASP A 10 -3.27 11.26 -8.52
N GLU A 11 -4.16 11.82 -9.35
CA GLU A 11 -4.58 13.21 -9.27
C GLU A 11 -5.20 13.54 -7.89
N HIS A 12 -6.13 12.72 -7.43
CA HIS A 12 -6.79 12.92 -6.14
C HIS A 12 -5.84 12.78 -4.96
N LEU A 13 -4.91 11.83 -5.02
CA LEU A 13 -3.91 11.62 -3.97
C LEU A 13 -2.96 12.82 -3.88
N PHE A 14 -2.48 13.32 -5.02
CA PHE A 14 -1.65 14.53 -5.06
C PHE A 14 -2.38 15.73 -4.47
N ARG A 15 -3.64 15.95 -4.88
CA ARG A 15 -4.48 17.02 -4.34
C ARG A 15 -4.72 16.88 -2.84
N TYR A 16 -4.93 15.66 -2.35
CA TYR A 16 -5.05 15.38 -0.93
C TYR A 16 -3.79 15.75 -0.16
N LEU A 17 -2.62 15.29 -0.59
CA LEU A 17 -1.35 15.54 0.10
C LEU A 17 -0.97 17.02 0.13
N THR A 18 -1.17 17.71 -0.99
CA THR A 18 -0.93 19.16 -1.09
C THR A 18 -1.86 19.97 -0.19
N THR A 19 -3.14 19.60 -0.15
CA THR A 19 -4.14 20.26 0.71
C THR A 19 -3.91 19.95 2.19
N LEU A 20 -3.50 18.72 2.53
CA LEU A 20 -3.16 18.32 3.90
C LEU A 20 -2.00 19.16 4.43
N ARG A 21 -0.97 19.36 3.60
CA ARG A 21 0.18 20.21 3.95
C ARG A 21 -0.23 21.68 4.07
N SER A 22 -1.07 22.21 3.20
CA SER A 22 -1.43 23.63 3.24
C SER A 22 -2.39 24.00 4.38
N LEU A 23 -3.33 23.12 4.73
CA LEU A 23 -4.34 23.41 5.75
C LEU A 23 -3.86 23.13 7.17
N PHE A 24 -3.00 22.12 7.35
CA PHE A 24 -2.64 21.61 8.68
C PHE A 24 -1.15 21.66 8.98
N ASP A 25 -0.33 22.20 8.06
CA ASP A 25 1.15 22.16 8.13
C ASP A 25 1.69 20.75 8.42
N ASN A 26 1.00 19.73 7.90
CA ASN A 26 1.29 18.35 8.24
C ASN A 26 2.64 17.90 7.64
N GLN A 27 3.49 17.32 8.48
CA GLN A 27 4.75 16.73 8.03
C GLN A 27 4.49 15.42 7.26
N LEU A 28 4.93 15.39 6.00
CA LEU A 28 4.80 14.21 5.16
C LEU A 28 5.78 13.11 5.61
N VAL A 29 5.24 11.94 5.95
CA VAL A 29 6.02 10.72 6.19
C VAL A 29 6.26 9.89 4.91
N PRO A 30 7.25 8.98 4.88
CA PRO A 30 7.58 8.18 3.69
C PRO A 30 6.42 7.43 3.05
N ASN A 31 5.42 7.00 3.83
CA ASN A 31 4.23 6.33 3.31
C ASN A 31 3.45 7.21 2.31
N HIS A 32 3.42 8.53 2.50
CA HIS A 32 2.78 9.45 1.56
C HIS A 32 3.53 9.51 0.23
N HIS A 33 4.86 9.45 0.27
CA HIS A 33 5.68 9.37 -0.94
C HIS A 33 5.47 8.02 -1.64
N LEU A 34 5.50 6.91 -0.89
CA LEU A 34 5.23 5.57 -1.43
C LEU A 34 3.85 5.46 -2.06
N SER A 35 2.83 6.11 -1.50
CA SER A 35 1.48 6.08 -2.09
C SER A 35 1.42 6.73 -3.48
N MET A 36 2.29 7.69 -3.79
CA MET A 36 2.35 8.31 -5.13
C MET A 36 2.84 7.33 -6.20
N HIS A 37 3.60 6.31 -5.82
CA HIS A 37 4.05 5.27 -6.75
C HIS A 37 2.99 4.21 -7.04
N LEU A 38 1.83 4.27 -6.38
CA LEU A 38 0.79 3.26 -6.54
C LEU A 38 0.25 3.21 -7.97
N LYS A 39 0.15 4.34 -8.69
CA LYS A 39 -0.26 4.36 -10.10
C LYS A 39 0.64 3.47 -10.97
N GLU A 40 1.96 3.62 -10.82
CA GLU A 40 2.94 2.85 -11.59
C GLU A 40 2.82 1.36 -11.24
N CYS A 41 2.67 1.03 -9.96
CA CYS A 41 2.42 -0.35 -9.52
C CYS A 41 1.13 -0.93 -10.11
N LEU A 42 0.05 -0.14 -10.17
CA LEU A 42 -1.22 -0.57 -10.78
C LEU A 42 -1.09 -0.80 -12.29
N TYR A 43 -0.22 -0.06 -12.97
CA TYR A 43 0.08 -0.22 -14.40
C TYR A 43 0.96 -1.43 -14.69
N LEU A 44 1.95 -1.71 -13.85
CA LEU A 44 2.93 -2.77 -14.05
C LEU A 44 2.44 -4.12 -13.51
N PHE A 45 1.89 -4.15 -12.30
CA PHE A 45 1.54 -5.39 -11.58
C PHE A 45 0.04 -5.67 -11.56
N GLY A 46 -0.78 -4.73 -12.03
CA GLY A 46 -2.23 -4.86 -12.03
C GLY A 46 -2.84 -4.64 -10.63
N PRO A 47 -4.01 -5.26 -10.34
CA PRO A 47 -4.76 -5.03 -9.11
C PRO A 47 -3.93 -5.27 -7.84
N VAL A 48 -4.08 -4.40 -6.83
CA VAL A 48 -3.35 -4.50 -5.54
C VAL A 48 -3.44 -5.89 -4.91
N HIS A 49 -4.61 -6.53 -5.00
CA HIS A 49 -4.84 -7.89 -4.50
C HIS A 49 -3.89 -8.95 -5.09
N ALA A 50 -3.29 -8.70 -6.25
CA ALA A 50 -2.33 -9.61 -6.87
C ALA A 50 -0.94 -9.57 -6.23
N TRP A 51 -0.59 -8.51 -5.50
CA TRP A 51 0.77 -8.28 -5.01
C TRP A 51 0.85 -7.73 -3.57
N TRP A 52 -0.28 -7.58 -2.87
CA TRP A 52 -0.29 -7.15 -1.48
C TRP A 52 0.22 -8.22 -0.49
N ALA A 53 0.62 -7.76 0.70
CA ALA A 53 1.26 -8.62 1.70
C ALA A 53 0.30 -9.55 2.48
N PHE A 54 -1.01 -9.32 2.41
CA PHE A 54 -2.01 -10.00 3.24
C PHE A 54 -1.95 -11.55 3.18
N PRO A 55 -1.72 -12.20 2.02
CA PRO A 55 -1.57 -13.65 1.98
C PRO A 55 -0.36 -14.14 2.79
N PHE A 56 0.74 -13.39 2.80
CA PHE A 56 1.94 -13.72 3.56
C PHE A 56 1.73 -13.53 5.07
N GLU A 57 0.99 -12.50 5.47
CA GLU A 57 0.59 -12.32 6.88
C GLU A 57 -0.27 -13.49 7.38
N ARG A 58 -1.18 -14.00 6.54
CA ARG A 58 -1.93 -15.22 6.85
C ARG A 58 -1.01 -16.42 7.03
N PHE A 59 0.01 -16.58 6.19
CA PHE A 59 1.02 -17.63 6.36
C PHE A 59 1.82 -17.47 7.65
N ASN A 60 2.20 -16.26 8.05
CA ASN A 60 2.87 -16.02 9.33
C ASN A 60 2.00 -16.49 10.50
N GLY A 61 0.70 -16.21 10.46
CA GLY A 61 -0.26 -16.74 11.43
C GLY A 61 -0.30 -18.27 11.43
N LEU A 62 -0.34 -18.93 10.27
CA LEU A 62 -0.30 -20.38 10.19
C LEU A 62 1.01 -20.95 10.79
N LEU A 63 2.15 -20.36 10.45
CA LEU A 63 3.46 -20.76 10.96
C LEU A 63 3.57 -20.59 12.48
N GLN A 64 2.99 -19.53 13.04
CA GLN A 64 2.94 -19.30 14.49
C GLN A 64 2.21 -20.42 15.24
N HIS A 65 1.21 -21.06 14.63
CA HIS A 65 0.46 -22.15 15.25
C HIS A 65 1.11 -23.53 15.06
N LEU A 66 2.15 -23.64 14.23
CA LEU A 66 2.90 -24.89 14.09
C LEU A 66 3.77 -25.09 15.34
N ASN A 67 3.55 -26.19 16.06
CA ASN A 67 4.34 -26.52 17.25
C ASN A 67 5.67 -27.20 16.87
N ILE A 68 6.50 -26.45 16.14
CA ILE A 68 7.86 -26.82 15.75
C ILE A 68 8.91 -26.28 16.73
N ASN A 69 8.46 -25.64 17.81
CA ASN A 69 9.34 -25.22 18.88
C ASN A 69 9.71 -26.47 19.67
N ASN A 70 10.88 -27.02 19.42
CA ASN A 70 11.44 -28.18 20.09
C ASN A 70 11.88 -27.82 21.53
N LYS A 71 10.94 -27.24 22.30
CA LYS A 71 11.14 -26.89 23.71
C LYS A 71 11.00 -28.18 24.51
N SER A 72 12.14 -28.71 24.94
CA SER A 72 12.23 -29.65 26.07
C SER A 72 11.86 -28.97 27.38
#